data_AF-A0A7S1PVU0-F1
#
_entry.id   AF-A0A7S1PVU0-F1
#
_cell.length_a   1.000
_cell.length_b   1.000
_cell.length_c   1.000
_cell.angle_alpha   90.00
_cell.angle_beta   90.00
_cell.angle_gamma   90.00
#
_symmetry.space_group_name_H-M   'P 1'
#
loop_
_entity.id
_entity.type
_entity.pdbx_description
1 polymer ?
#
loop_
_entity_poly.entity_id
_entity_poly.type
_entity_poly.pdbx_seq_one_letter_code
_entity_poly.pdbx_strand_id
1 'polypeptide(L)'
;MLQPPPASAQPLPYSMQQLGPRAPQPMGSYGPPPPMMGPPMMQGEPKGGGYVKRFVSPKNVFITTGVLLLAMLCLVPVWNAVALMEDSNYVFWVGTSVPTWMICLCTGIVGIYVLTIFVFFSTARPQVQTEQTIMMIANIFITLLGLVLMLLSLPLSRQSVDTYNNLMHRCDYSEQTHRLYEYSQVLQNIRQMPSCANKFSVEECPGYENAPPYTTMLKNMENSFHCAGFCYRPLGSAGPRGQTAPTDGSNSTGGSLASLIHSGARKHRHQDHIMPLALATASSSSSSAGAGGAAEAGVLGRPITKYPPTLFSDANYQASCEGMAARDMKNFAGDVGFQTFYQGIYLVLIAIATGFLKLIGFCVRKDQEADLKAPGF
;
A
#
# COMPACT_ATOMS: atom_id res chain seq x y z
N MET A 1 32.40 19.60 -12.41
CA MET A 1 31.26 20.41 -12.88
C MET A 1 30.50 19.58 -13.91
N LEU A 2 29.49 18.85 -13.46
CA LEU A 2 28.55 18.10 -14.29
C LEU A 2 27.16 18.45 -13.79
N GLN A 3 26.34 18.92 -14.72
CA GLN A 3 25.05 19.56 -14.51
C GLN A 3 24.01 18.51 -14.12
N PRO A 4 23.20 18.71 -13.06
CA PRO A 4 22.12 17.79 -12.73
C PRO A 4 20.99 17.84 -13.79
N PRO A 5 20.29 16.73 -14.04
CA PRO A 5 19.16 16.71 -14.97
C PRO A 5 17.96 17.50 -14.42
N PRO A 6 17.09 18.04 -15.30
CA PRO A 6 15.98 18.89 -14.89
C PRO A 6 14.90 18.09 -14.16
N ALA A 7 14.47 18.65 -13.02
CA ALA A 7 13.30 18.21 -12.29
C ALA A 7 12.07 18.24 -13.22
N SER A 8 11.44 17.08 -13.42
CA SER A 8 10.15 16.95 -14.07
C SER A 8 9.11 17.75 -13.28
N ALA A 9 8.63 18.80 -13.94
CA ALA A 9 7.62 19.72 -13.46
C ALA A 9 6.33 18.98 -13.05
N GLN A 10 5.85 19.27 -11.84
CA GLN A 10 4.49 18.95 -11.43
C GLN A 10 3.50 19.85 -12.18
N PRO A 11 2.37 19.34 -12.68
CA PRO A 11 1.34 20.17 -13.29
C PRO A 11 0.55 20.96 -12.23
N LEU A 12 0.25 22.19 -12.60
CA LEU A 12 -0.49 23.23 -11.88
C LEU A 12 -1.91 22.80 -11.44
N PRO A 13 -2.48 23.45 -10.42
CA PRO A 13 -3.85 23.20 -9.95
C PRO A 13 -4.90 23.66 -10.97
N TYR A 14 -5.89 22.80 -11.19
CA TYR A 14 -7.12 23.08 -11.95
C TYR A 14 -7.89 24.26 -11.35
N SER A 15 -8.09 25.31 -12.14
CA SER A 15 -9.03 26.39 -11.87
C SER A 15 -10.47 25.86 -11.93
N MET A 16 -11.22 26.01 -10.84
CA MET A 16 -12.68 25.86 -10.87
C MET A 16 -13.30 26.93 -11.76
N GLN A 17 -13.79 26.51 -12.93
CA GLN A 17 -14.58 27.33 -13.82
C GLN A 17 -16.03 27.35 -13.30
N GLN A 18 -16.48 28.54 -12.86
CA GLN A 18 -17.85 28.83 -12.45
C GLN A 18 -18.83 28.51 -13.59
N LEU A 19 -19.74 27.56 -13.38
CA LEU A 19 -20.94 27.42 -14.19
C LEU A 19 -21.94 28.53 -13.80
N GLY A 20 -22.21 29.42 -14.74
CA GLY A 20 -23.26 30.43 -14.62
C GLY A 20 -24.69 29.85 -14.74
N PRO A 21 -25.71 30.63 -14.32
CA PRO A 21 -27.11 30.21 -14.31
C PRO A 21 -27.69 30.07 -15.72
N ARG A 22 -28.33 28.93 -15.99
CA ARG A 22 -28.99 28.60 -17.26
C ARG A 22 -30.39 29.23 -17.28
N ALA A 23 -30.65 30.08 -18.28
CA ALA A 23 -31.93 30.75 -18.50
C ALA A 23 -33.08 29.78 -18.85
N PRO A 24 -34.34 30.12 -18.52
CA PRO A 24 -35.52 29.31 -18.84
C PRO A 24 -35.85 29.36 -20.34
N GLN A 25 -36.16 28.22 -20.94
CA GLN A 25 -36.67 28.13 -22.31
C GLN A 25 -38.19 28.30 -22.36
N PRO A 26 -38.74 28.92 -23.43
CA PRO A 26 -40.16 29.16 -23.60
C PRO A 26 -40.93 27.89 -24.01
N MET A 27 -42.13 27.74 -23.42
CA MET A 27 -43.12 26.75 -23.83
C MET A 27 -43.67 27.08 -25.24
N GLY A 28 -43.33 26.28 -26.24
CA GLY A 28 -44.02 26.19 -27.53
C GLY A 28 -45.02 25.04 -27.50
N SER A 29 -46.32 25.32 -27.53
CA SER A 29 -47.18 25.35 -28.73
C SER A 29 -47.65 23.97 -29.16
N TYR A 30 -48.88 23.64 -28.76
CA TYR A 30 -49.64 22.47 -29.16
C TYR A 30 -50.05 22.58 -30.64
N GLY A 31 -49.51 21.72 -31.49
CA GLY A 31 -49.99 21.50 -32.86
C GLY A 31 -51.08 20.42 -32.92
N PRO A 32 -52.03 20.49 -33.87
CA PRO A 32 -53.11 19.53 -34.02
C PRO A 32 -52.64 18.15 -34.53
N PRO A 33 -53.40 17.08 -34.24
CA PRO A 33 -53.04 15.71 -34.61
C PRO A 33 -53.10 15.47 -36.12
N PRO A 34 -52.14 14.71 -36.71
CA PRO A 34 -52.19 14.31 -38.11
C PRO A 34 -53.26 13.24 -38.39
N PRO A 35 -53.83 13.22 -39.61
CA PRO A 35 -54.83 12.24 -40.02
C PRO A 35 -54.21 10.86 -40.30
N MET A 36 -54.96 9.81 -39.96
CA MET A 36 -54.63 8.41 -40.24
C MET A 36 -54.58 8.15 -41.75
N MET A 37 -53.41 7.77 -42.27
CA MET A 37 -53.25 7.20 -43.61
C MET A 37 -53.02 5.69 -43.51
N GLY A 38 -53.80 4.95 -44.30
CA GLY A 38 -53.83 3.49 -44.34
C GLY A 38 -52.56 2.83 -44.90
N PRO A 39 -52.50 1.49 -44.87
CA PRO A 39 -51.28 0.74 -45.13
C PRO A 39 -50.98 0.62 -46.64
N PRO A 40 -49.76 0.96 -47.10
CA PRO A 40 -49.30 0.55 -48.41
C PRO A 40 -48.74 -0.88 -48.33
N MET A 41 -49.39 -1.80 -49.04
CA MET A 41 -48.78 -3.05 -49.44
C MET A 41 -47.67 -2.76 -50.45
N MET A 42 -46.41 -3.05 -50.10
CA MET A 42 -45.36 -3.27 -51.08
C MET A 42 -44.46 -4.43 -50.67
N GLN A 43 -44.60 -5.49 -51.48
CA GLN A 43 -43.69 -6.62 -51.62
C GLN A 43 -42.34 -6.13 -52.17
N GLY A 44 -41.27 -6.50 -51.46
CA GLY A 44 -39.91 -6.43 -51.95
C GLY A 44 -39.02 -7.21 -51.00
N GLU A 45 -38.71 -8.46 -51.33
CA GLU A 45 -37.72 -9.29 -50.63
C GLU A 45 -36.30 -8.77 -50.93
N PRO A 46 -35.54 -8.24 -49.95
CA PRO A 46 -34.09 -8.22 -50.05
C PRO A 46 -33.56 -9.62 -49.68
N LYS A 47 -33.37 -10.47 -50.71
CA LYS A 47 -32.49 -11.63 -50.63
C LYS A 47 -31.04 -11.15 -50.69
N GLY A 48 -30.32 -11.21 -49.57
CA GLY A 48 -28.87 -11.05 -49.56
C GLY A 48 -28.33 -10.20 -48.42
N GLY A 49 -28.09 -10.83 -47.26
CA GLY A 49 -27.47 -10.18 -46.11
C GLY A 49 -27.24 -11.18 -44.98
N GLY A 50 -26.66 -12.33 -45.31
CA GLY A 50 -26.42 -13.42 -44.37
C GLY A 50 -25.28 -13.13 -43.38
N TYR A 51 -25.44 -13.69 -42.18
CA TYR A 51 -24.38 -14.22 -41.32
C TYR A 51 -23.69 -13.40 -40.22
N VAL A 52 -24.14 -12.18 -39.85
CA VAL A 52 -23.50 -11.47 -38.70
C VAL A 52 -24.37 -11.35 -37.43
N LYS A 53 -25.69 -11.57 -37.48
CA LYS A 53 -26.59 -11.21 -36.35
C LYS A 53 -26.92 -12.29 -35.30
N ARG A 54 -26.25 -13.46 -35.26
CA ARG A 54 -26.60 -14.55 -34.30
C ARG A 54 -25.71 -14.70 -33.06
N PHE A 55 -24.66 -13.89 -32.87
CA PHE A 55 -23.66 -14.17 -31.84
C PHE A 55 -23.84 -13.45 -30.50
N VAL A 56 -24.78 -12.51 -30.36
CA VAL A 56 -24.95 -11.76 -29.11
C VAL A 56 -26.11 -12.35 -28.31
N SER A 57 -25.86 -13.47 -27.62
CA SER A 57 -26.79 -13.93 -26.58
C SER A 57 -26.73 -12.94 -25.41
N PRO A 58 -27.86 -12.41 -24.91
CA PRO A 58 -27.87 -11.48 -23.78
C PRO A 58 -27.13 -12.06 -22.56
N LYS A 59 -27.14 -13.39 -22.39
CA LYS A 59 -26.36 -14.10 -21.35
C LYS A 59 -24.87 -13.78 -21.43
N ASN A 60 -24.27 -13.88 -22.62
CA ASN A 60 -22.84 -13.66 -22.81
C ASN A 60 -22.48 -12.19 -22.59
N VAL A 61 -23.36 -11.26 -22.96
CA VAL A 61 -23.14 -9.82 -22.73
C VAL A 61 -23.07 -9.52 -21.24
N PHE A 62 -24.02 -10.01 -20.45
CA PHE A 62 -24.05 -9.77 -19.00
C PHE A 62 -22.86 -10.42 -18.29
N ILE A 63 -22.53 -11.67 -18.62
CA ILE A 63 -21.38 -12.38 -18.05
C ILE A 63 -20.10 -11.60 -18.35
N THR A 64 -19.88 -11.26 -19.63
CA THR A 64 -18.64 -10.57 -20.04
C THR A 64 -18.54 -9.19 -19.40
N THR A 65 -19.64 -8.43 -19.36
CA THR A 65 -19.65 -7.08 -18.79
C THR A 65 -19.37 -7.09 -17.29
N GLY A 66 -20.01 -7.99 -16.54
CA GLY A 66 -19.81 -8.11 -15.10
C GLY A 66 -18.41 -8.58 -14.74
N VAL A 67 -17.88 -9.58 -15.47
CA VAL A 67 -16.50 -10.07 -15.28
C VAL A 67 -15.50 -8.97 -15.62
N LEU A 68 -15.68 -8.26 -16.73
CA LEU A 68 -14.79 -7.16 -17.14
C LEU A 68 -14.78 -6.04 -16.12
N LEU A 69 -15.96 -5.65 -15.60
CA LEU A 69 -16.07 -4.64 -14.56
C LEU A 69 -15.32 -5.08 -13.29
N LEU A 70 -15.57 -6.30 -12.80
CA LEU A 70 -14.94 -6.78 -11.58
C LEU A 70 -13.42 -6.98 -11.75
N ALA A 71 -12.98 -7.46 -12.91
CA ALA A 71 -11.56 -7.59 -13.25
C ALA A 71 -10.85 -6.23 -13.30
N MET A 72 -11.49 -5.20 -13.90
CA MET A 72 -10.97 -3.83 -13.90
C MET A 72 -10.86 -3.25 -12.48
N LEU A 73 -11.84 -3.52 -11.61
CA LEU A 73 -11.77 -3.11 -10.20
C LEU A 73 -10.65 -3.83 -9.42
N CYS A 74 -10.37 -5.09 -9.74
CA CYS A 74 -9.28 -5.87 -9.14
C CYS A 74 -7.89 -5.53 -9.70
N LEU A 75 -7.79 -4.86 -10.85
CA LEU A 75 -6.49 -4.54 -11.47
C LEU A 75 -5.64 -3.63 -10.57
N VAL A 76 -6.23 -2.57 -10.02
CA VAL A 76 -5.55 -1.60 -9.15
C VAL A 76 -4.94 -2.27 -7.90
N PRO A 77 -5.69 -3.04 -7.08
CA PRO A 77 -5.12 -3.68 -5.91
C PRO A 77 -4.08 -4.76 -6.27
N VAL A 78 -4.27 -5.50 -7.38
CA VAL A 78 -3.27 -6.49 -7.83
C VAL A 78 -1.98 -5.79 -8.26
N TRP A 79 -2.07 -4.69 -9.00
CA TRP A 79 -0.91 -3.90 -9.40
C TRP A 79 -0.15 -3.36 -8.20
N ASN A 80 -0.87 -2.80 -7.21
CA ASN A 80 -0.28 -2.32 -5.96
C ASN A 80 0.43 -3.44 -5.18
N ALA A 81 -0.15 -4.64 -5.15
CA ALA A 81 0.49 -5.80 -4.52
C ALA A 81 1.76 -6.24 -5.25
N VAL A 82 1.79 -6.19 -6.58
CA VAL A 82 3.00 -6.47 -7.37
C VAL A 82 4.08 -5.41 -7.08
N ALA A 83 3.73 -4.13 -7.07
CA ALA A 83 4.66 -3.05 -6.75
C ALA A 83 5.28 -3.21 -5.34
N LEU A 84 4.48 -3.64 -4.35
CA LEU A 84 4.99 -3.97 -3.01
C LEU A 84 5.96 -5.17 -3.00
N MET A 85 5.77 -6.15 -3.89
CA MET A 85 6.68 -7.30 -4.00
C MET A 85 7.97 -6.98 -4.78
N GLU A 86 7.95 -5.96 -5.64
CA GLU A 86 9.15 -5.49 -6.35
C GLU A 86 10.05 -4.62 -5.45
N ASP A 87 9.48 -3.98 -4.43
CA ASP A 87 10.25 -3.16 -3.50
C ASP A 87 11.03 -4.02 -2.49
N SER A 88 12.36 -4.02 -2.64
CA SER A 88 13.27 -4.78 -1.77
C SER A 88 13.21 -4.35 -0.30
N ASN A 89 12.91 -3.08 -0.04
CA ASN A 89 12.81 -2.55 1.31
C ASN A 89 11.58 -3.15 2.04
N TYR A 90 10.42 -3.09 1.42
CA TYR A 90 9.18 -3.71 1.90
C TYR A 90 9.33 -5.23 2.07
N VAL A 91 9.86 -5.93 1.06
CA VAL A 91 10.04 -7.39 1.11
C VAL A 91 10.97 -7.81 2.24
N PHE A 92 12.03 -7.04 2.51
CA PHE A 92 12.96 -7.35 3.60
C PHE A 92 12.30 -7.18 4.99
N TRP A 93 11.56 -6.09 5.22
CA TRP A 93 11.01 -5.78 6.54
C TRP A 93 9.71 -6.51 6.87
N VAL A 94 8.80 -6.57 5.90
CA VAL A 94 7.43 -7.07 6.09
C VAL A 94 7.24 -8.45 5.46
N GLY A 95 7.95 -8.73 4.36
CA GLY A 95 7.81 -9.95 3.59
C GLY A 95 6.70 -9.90 2.54
N THR A 96 6.54 -10.99 1.79
CA THR A 96 5.61 -11.09 0.64
C THR A 96 4.22 -11.60 1.00
N SER A 97 3.97 -11.91 2.28
CA SER A 97 2.75 -12.59 2.71
C SER A 97 1.48 -11.77 2.44
N VAL A 98 1.44 -10.49 2.84
CA VAL A 98 0.27 -9.61 2.69
C VAL A 98 -0.06 -9.34 1.22
N PRO A 99 0.90 -8.93 0.35
CA PRO A 99 0.64 -8.79 -1.09
C PRO A 99 0.16 -10.08 -1.75
N THR A 100 0.71 -11.24 -1.35
CA THR A 100 0.27 -12.54 -1.88
C THR A 100 -1.18 -12.83 -1.51
N TRP A 101 -1.59 -12.61 -0.25
CA TRP A 101 -2.99 -12.74 0.17
C TRP A 101 -3.91 -11.79 -0.60
N MET A 102 -3.47 -10.56 -0.85
CA MET A 102 -4.21 -9.57 -1.62
C MET A 102 -4.49 -10.04 -3.06
N ILE A 103 -3.46 -10.56 -3.75
CA ILE A 103 -3.61 -11.12 -5.10
C ILE A 103 -4.52 -12.35 -5.09
N CYS A 104 -4.31 -13.29 -4.17
CA CYS A 104 -5.12 -14.50 -4.06
C CYS A 104 -6.60 -14.21 -3.78
N LEU A 105 -6.90 -13.25 -2.90
CA LEU A 105 -8.27 -12.89 -2.56
C LEU A 105 -8.96 -12.13 -3.70
N CYS A 106 -8.28 -11.19 -4.36
CA CYS A 106 -8.85 -10.45 -5.49
C CYS A 106 -9.15 -11.38 -6.68
N THR A 107 -8.22 -12.27 -7.03
CA THR A 107 -8.41 -13.26 -8.10
C THR A 107 -9.45 -14.32 -7.72
N GLY A 108 -9.46 -14.76 -6.46
CA GLY A 108 -10.45 -15.68 -5.91
C GLY A 108 -11.87 -15.12 -5.99
N ILE A 109 -12.09 -13.86 -5.63
CA ILE A 109 -13.40 -13.20 -5.72
C ILE A 109 -13.93 -13.18 -7.16
N VAL A 110 -13.08 -12.88 -8.15
CA VAL A 110 -13.45 -12.92 -9.57
C VAL A 110 -13.79 -14.34 -10.01
N GLY A 111 -13.00 -15.34 -9.60
CA GLY A 111 -13.26 -16.75 -9.89
C GLY A 111 -14.58 -17.24 -9.29
N ILE A 112 -14.86 -16.90 -8.03
CA ILE A 112 -16.13 -17.24 -7.36
C ILE A 112 -17.30 -16.54 -8.05
N TYR A 113 -17.17 -15.27 -8.46
CA TYR A 113 -18.20 -14.58 -9.21
C TYR A 113 -18.55 -15.30 -10.52
N VAL A 114 -17.55 -15.66 -11.32
CA VAL A 114 -17.74 -16.41 -12.58
C VAL A 114 -18.44 -17.74 -12.30
N LEU A 115 -17.99 -18.49 -11.29
CA LEU A 115 -18.61 -19.75 -10.88
C LEU A 115 -20.06 -19.56 -10.46
N THR A 116 -20.36 -18.57 -9.62
CA THR A 116 -21.72 -18.27 -9.17
C THR A 116 -22.64 -17.94 -10.33
N ILE A 117 -22.19 -17.12 -11.29
CA ILE A 117 -22.98 -16.77 -12.47
C ILE A 117 -23.18 -17.99 -13.38
N PHE A 118 -22.15 -18.82 -13.58
CA PHE A 118 -22.25 -20.05 -14.35
C PHE A 118 -23.26 -21.02 -13.72
N VAL A 119 -23.16 -21.29 -12.42
CA VAL A 119 -24.10 -22.13 -11.68
C VAL A 119 -25.52 -21.55 -11.73
N PHE A 120 -25.66 -20.23 -11.59
CA PHE A 120 -26.96 -19.56 -11.69
C PHE A 120 -27.62 -19.80 -13.05
N PHE A 121 -26.91 -19.58 -14.17
CA PHE A 121 -27.49 -19.80 -15.50
C PHE A 121 -27.72 -21.27 -15.84
N SER A 122 -26.94 -22.17 -15.25
CA SER A 122 -27.07 -23.62 -15.44
C SER A 122 -28.29 -24.19 -14.72
N THR A 123 -28.55 -23.71 -13.50
CA THR A 123 -29.52 -24.32 -12.59
C THR A 123 -30.83 -23.53 -12.49
N ALA A 124 -30.81 -22.21 -12.69
CA ALA A 124 -31.98 -21.37 -12.46
C ALA A 124 -32.99 -21.43 -13.61
N ARG A 125 -34.28 -21.50 -13.28
CA ARG A 125 -35.38 -21.47 -14.26
C ARG A 125 -35.37 -20.15 -15.05
N PRO A 126 -35.73 -20.12 -16.35
CA PRO A 126 -35.73 -18.89 -17.15
C PRO A 126 -36.55 -17.73 -16.56
N GLN A 127 -37.60 -18.05 -15.79
CA GLN A 127 -38.43 -17.05 -15.10
C GLN A 127 -37.69 -16.25 -14.02
N VAL A 128 -36.64 -16.80 -13.40
CA VAL A 128 -35.85 -16.10 -12.36
C VAL A 128 -34.55 -15.50 -12.89
N GLN A 129 -34.21 -15.72 -14.16
CA GLN A 129 -33.05 -15.15 -14.85
C GLN A 129 -33.31 -13.68 -15.23
N THR A 130 -33.75 -12.88 -14.26
CA THR A 130 -34.04 -11.47 -14.46
C THR A 130 -32.77 -10.64 -14.34
N GLU A 131 -32.70 -9.54 -15.08
CA GLU A 131 -31.62 -8.55 -15.01
C GLU A 131 -31.43 -8.04 -13.58
N GLN A 132 -32.53 -7.93 -12.83
CA GLN A 132 -32.56 -7.53 -11.44
C GLN A 132 -31.71 -8.46 -10.54
N THR A 133 -31.90 -9.77 -10.65
CA THR A 133 -31.17 -10.76 -9.83
C THR A 133 -29.69 -10.77 -10.19
N ILE A 134 -29.36 -10.67 -11.49
CA ILE A 134 -27.97 -10.64 -11.96
C ILE A 134 -27.23 -9.42 -11.40
N MET A 135 -27.85 -8.23 -11.48
CA MET A 135 -27.26 -7.03 -10.88
C MET A 135 -27.21 -7.11 -9.35
N MET A 136 -28.10 -7.86 -8.67
CA MET A 136 -28.03 -8.06 -7.23
C MET A 136 -26.81 -8.91 -6.85
N ILE A 137 -26.56 -10.00 -7.60
CA ILE A 137 -25.36 -10.83 -7.44
C ILE A 137 -24.10 -9.97 -7.64
N ALA A 138 -24.03 -9.18 -8.71
CA ALA A 138 -22.88 -8.29 -8.95
C ALA A 138 -22.61 -7.34 -7.77
N ASN A 139 -23.66 -6.71 -7.21
CA ASN A 139 -23.52 -5.83 -6.05
C ASN A 139 -22.99 -6.55 -4.81
N ILE A 140 -23.37 -7.82 -4.58
CA ILE A 140 -22.85 -8.62 -3.46
C ILE A 140 -21.35 -8.88 -3.61
N PHE A 141 -20.86 -9.14 -4.83
CA PHE A 141 -19.43 -9.34 -5.06
C PHE A 141 -18.64 -8.03 -5.00
N ILE A 142 -19.23 -6.91 -5.45
CA ILE A 142 -18.61 -5.58 -5.32
C ILE A 142 -18.50 -5.18 -3.84
N THR A 143 -19.53 -5.41 -3.00
CA THR A 143 -19.43 -5.16 -1.56
C THR A 143 -18.40 -6.08 -0.91
N LEU A 144 -18.40 -7.37 -1.24
CA LEU A 144 -17.41 -8.33 -0.73
C LEU A 144 -15.98 -7.89 -1.06
N LEU A 145 -15.73 -7.47 -2.31
CA LEU A 145 -14.45 -6.92 -2.73
C LEU A 145 -14.08 -5.69 -1.91
N GLY A 146 -15.01 -4.72 -1.75
CA GLY A 146 -14.78 -3.53 -0.95
C GLY A 146 -14.44 -3.82 0.51
N LEU A 147 -15.15 -4.76 1.14
CA LEU A 147 -14.86 -5.20 2.51
C LEU A 147 -13.49 -5.87 2.64
N VAL A 148 -13.13 -6.74 1.70
CA VAL A 148 -11.83 -7.42 1.69
C VAL A 148 -10.69 -6.42 1.52
N LEU A 149 -10.82 -5.44 0.62
CA LEU A 149 -9.81 -4.39 0.44
C LEU A 149 -9.62 -3.57 1.73
N MET A 150 -10.71 -3.20 2.42
CA MET A 150 -10.61 -2.50 3.71
C MET A 150 -9.96 -3.35 4.81
N LEU A 151 -10.23 -4.66 4.85
CA LEU A 151 -9.61 -5.54 5.84
C LEU A 151 -8.12 -5.75 5.58
N LEU A 152 -7.70 -5.85 4.32
CA LEU A 152 -6.30 -6.01 3.93
C LEU A 152 -5.48 -4.73 4.12
N SER A 153 -6.09 -3.54 4.03
CA SER A 153 -5.37 -2.28 4.28
C SER A 153 -4.96 -2.10 5.73
N LEU A 154 -5.70 -2.68 6.70
CA LEU A 154 -5.38 -2.54 8.13
C LEU A 154 -4.00 -3.13 8.51
N PRO A 155 -3.68 -4.41 8.20
CA PRO A 155 -2.36 -4.95 8.51
C PRO A 155 -1.26 -4.24 7.71
N LEU A 156 -1.52 -3.82 6.47
CA LEU A 156 -0.55 -3.11 5.64
C LEU A 156 -0.14 -1.76 6.27
N SER A 157 -1.13 -0.94 6.65
CA SER A 157 -0.88 0.34 7.32
C SER A 157 -0.21 0.16 8.68
N ARG A 158 -0.63 -0.84 9.46
CA ARG A 158 -0.04 -1.12 10.78
C ARG A 158 1.42 -1.53 10.66
N GLN A 159 1.73 -2.47 9.78
CA GLN A 159 3.10 -2.96 9.56
C GLN A 159 4.04 -1.86 9.04
N SER A 160 3.53 -0.98 8.16
CA SER A 160 4.28 0.19 7.70
C SER A 160 4.67 1.11 8.87
N VAL A 161 3.71 1.46 9.73
CA VAL A 161 3.95 2.33 10.91
C VAL A 161 4.86 1.65 11.95
N ASP A 162 4.67 0.37 12.22
CA ASP A 162 5.50 -0.38 13.17
C ASP A 162 6.96 -0.45 12.66
N THR A 163 7.16 -0.73 11.37
CA THR A 163 8.48 -0.76 10.74
C THR A 163 9.13 0.62 10.73
N TYR A 164 8.38 1.68 10.39
CA TYR A 164 8.83 3.06 10.46
C TYR A 164 9.33 3.42 11.86
N ASN A 165 8.56 3.08 12.91
CA ASN A 165 8.94 3.38 14.29
C ASN A 165 10.17 2.59 14.73
N ASN A 166 10.30 1.34 14.30
CA ASN A 166 11.47 0.52 14.58
C ASN A 166 12.73 1.10 13.94
N LEU A 167 12.66 1.48 12.65
CA LEU A 167 13.78 2.09 11.94
C LEU A 167 14.15 3.48 12.48
N MET A 168 13.15 4.31 12.79
CA MET A 168 13.39 5.71 13.16
C MET A 168 13.77 5.89 14.63
N HIS A 169 13.20 5.08 15.52
CA HIS A 169 13.31 5.30 16.97
C HIS A 169 14.03 4.18 17.73
N ARG A 170 14.04 2.96 17.20
CA ARG A 170 14.50 1.76 17.91
C ARG A 170 15.47 0.91 17.10
N CYS A 171 16.19 1.52 16.16
CA CYS A 171 16.99 0.81 15.17
C CYS A 171 18.10 -0.06 15.80
N ASP A 172 18.61 0.31 16.98
CA ASP A 172 19.70 -0.36 17.66
C ASP A 172 19.25 -1.61 18.45
N TYR A 173 17.97 -1.72 18.82
CA TYR A 173 17.50 -2.76 19.74
C TYR A 173 16.16 -3.41 19.37
N SER A 174 15.49 -2.99 18.30
CA SER A 174 14.31 -3.70 17.79
C SER A 174 14.73 -5.07 17.23
N GLU A 175 13.96 -6.13 17.52
CA GLU A 175 14.23 -7.47 16.97
C GLU A 175 14.29 -7.47 15.42
N GLN A 176 13.54 -6.58 14.76
CA GLN A 176 13.53 -6.49 13.30
C GLN A 176 14.84 -5.90 12.75
N THR A 177 15.38 -4.85 13.37
CA THR A 177 16.50 -4.07 12.84
C THR A 177 17.85 -4.43 13.44
N HIS A 178 17.86 -5.06 14.63
CA HIS A 178 19.06 -5.30 15.42
C HIS A 178 20.11 -6.13 14.68
N ARG A 179 19.71 -7.21 14.00
CA ARG A 179 20.64 -8.02 13.19
C ARG A 179 21.28 -7.21 12.07
N LEU A 180 20.50 -6.42 11.33
CA LEU A 180 21.02 -5.57 10.26
C LEU A 180 21.98 -4.51 10.81
N TYR A 181 21.69 -3.98 12.00
CA TYR A 181 22.57 -3.08 12.72
C TYR A 181 23.91 -3.72 13.08
N GLU A 182 23.93 -4.93 13.66
CA GLU A 182 25.17 -5.65 14.00
C GLU A 182 26.09 -5.80 12.77
N TYR A 183 25.54 -6.28 11.65
CA TYR A 183 26.30 -6.41 10.39
C TYR A 183 26.80 -5.06 9.88
N SER A 184 25.97 -4.01 9.96
CA SER A 184 26.39 -2.66 9.55
C SER A 184 27.58 -2.14 10.37
N GLN A 185 27.62 -2.42 11.68
CA GLN A 185 28.73 -2.02 12.54
C GLN A 185 30.01 -2.78 12.21
N VAL A 186 29.92 -4.10 11.97
CA VAL A 186 31.07 -4.91 11.53
C VAL A 186 31.65 -4.37 10.23
N LEU A 187 30.80 -4.12 9.23
CA LEU A 187 31.24 -3.59 7.94
C LEU A 187 31.85 -2.19 8.05
N GLN A 188 31.29 -1.34 8.90
CA GLN A 188 31.87 -0.02 9.17
C GLN A 188 33.24 -0.11 9.86
N ASN A 189 33.42 -1.06 10.78
CA ASN A 189 34.72 -1.31 11.40
C ASN A 189 35.76 -1.80 10.38
N ILE A 190 35.37 -2.65 9.43
CA ILE A 190 36.23 -3.07 8.31
C ILE A 190 36.58 -1.86 7.44
N ARG A 191 35.61 -1.02 7.09
CA ARG A 191 35.80 0.20 6.28
C ARG A 191 36.78 1.19 6.90
N GLN A 192 36.85 1.23 8.23
CA GLN A 192 37.79 2.09 8.96
C GLN A 192 39.23 1.57 9.00
N MET A 193 39.48 0.32 8.59
CA MET A 193 40.84 -0.21 8.53
C MET A 193 41.65 0.51 7.44
N PRO A 194 42.94 0.82 7.67
CA PRO A 194 43.75 1.56 6.70
C PRO A 194 43.95 0.81 5.37
N SER A 195 43.90 -0.52 5.38
CA SER A 195 43.94 -1.36 4.17
C SER A 195 42.66 -1.28 3.32
N CYS A 196 41.53 -0.94 3.94
CA CYS A 196 40.21 -0.85 3.31
C CYS A 196 39.81 0.59 2.96
N ALA A 197 40.37 1.59 3.65
CA ALA A 197 40.01 3.00 3.51
C ALA A 197 40.14 3.54 2.08
N ASN A 198 41.05 2.97 1.27
CA ASN A 198 41.31 3.36 -0.12
C ASN A 198 40.65 2.43 -1.17
N LYS A 199 39.82 1.47 -0.75
CA LYS A 199 39.08 0.59 -1.65
C LYS A 199 37.77 1.24 -2.09
N PHE A 200 37.23 0.85 -3.24
CA PHE A 200 35.95 1.39 -3.72
C PHE A 200 34.75 0.87 -2.91
N SER A 201 34.81 -0.40 -2.51
CA SER A 201 33.74 -1.10 -1.78
C SER A 201 34.35 -1.94 -0.66
N VAL A 202 33.60 -2.11 0.43
CA VAL A 202 33.95 -3.03 1.53
C VAL A 202 34.07 -4.48 1.04
N GLU A 203 33.47 -4.81 -0.10
CA GLU A 203 33.58 -6.13 -0.75
C GLU A 203 35.02 -6.48 -1.16
N GLU A 204 35.88 -5.49 -1.38
CA GLU A 204 37.30 -5.68 -1.72
C GLU A 204 38.21 -5.74 -0.49
N CYS A 205 37.65 -5.57 0.71
CA CYS A 205 38.42 -5.43 1.92
C CYS A 205 38.70 -6.78 2.59
N PRO A 206 39.88 -6.96 3.19
CA PRO A 206 40.20 -8.19 3.91
C PRO A 206 39.25 -8.36 5.10
N GLY A 207 38.66 -9.55 5.23
CA GLY A 207 37.71 -9.88 6.30
C GLY A 207 36.24 -9.58 5.98
N TYR A 208 35.93 -9.05 4.79
CA TYR A 208 34.55 -9.01 4.30
C TYR A 208 34.05 -10.43 4.01
N GLU A 209 32.89 -10.77 4.58
CA GLU A 209 32.16 -12.01 4.27
C GLU A 209 30.74 -11.64 3.88
N ASN A 210 30.26 -12.22 2.76
CA ASN A 210 28.91 -11.98 2.29
C ASN A 210 27.91 -12.79 3.13
N ALA A 211 27.13 -12.11 3.97
CA ALA A 211 26.09 -12.70 4.81
C ALA A 211 24.68 -12.26 4.37
N PRO A 212 24.11 -12.87 3.31
CA PRO A 212 22.73 -12.60 2.93
C PRO A 212 21.75 -13.05 4.02
N PRO A 213 20.61 -12.35 4.21
CA PRO A 213 20.11 -11.23 3.40
C PRO A 213 20.65 -9.84 3.84
N TYR A 214 21.41 -9.75 4.94
CA TYR A 214 21.75 -8.48 5.59
C TYR A 214 22.73 -7.63 4.78
N THR A 215 23.82 -8.23 4.29
CA THR A 215 24.81 -7.51 3.46
C THR A 215 24.20 -7.04 2.14
N THR A 216 23.35 -7.87 1.52
CA THR A 216 22.60 -7.52 0.31
C THR A 216 21.63 -6.38 0.56
N MET A 217 20.92 -6.38 1.69
CA MET A 217 20.00 -5.29 2.05
C MET A 217 20.73 -3.97 2.29
N LEU A 218 21.86 -3.99 3.01
CA LEU A 218 22.69 -2.78 3.21
C LEU A 218 23.18 -2.20 1.87
N LYS A 219 23.63 -3.06 0.96
CA LYS A 219 24.05 -2.67 -0.39
C LYS A 219 22.90 -2.08 -1.21
N ASN A 220 21.74 -2.72 -1.17
CA ASN A 220 20.54 -2.24 -1.86
C ASN A 220 20.07 -0.89 -1.30
N MET A 221 20.05 -0.71 0.01
CA MET A 221 19.70 0.58 0.62
C MET A 221 20.67 1.69 0.20
N GLU A 222 21.99 1.46 0.27
CA GLU A 222 22.98 2.45 -0.14
C GLU A 222 22.83 2.84 -1.63
N ASN A 223 22.63 1.85 -2.50
CA ASN A 223 22.51 2.07 -3.94
C ASN A 223 21.18 2.74 -4.33
N SER A 224 20.06 2.29 -3.76
CA SER A 224 18.72 2.78 -4.11
C SER A 224 18.38 4.11 -3.44
N PHE A 225 18.81 4.31 -2.18
CA PHE A 225 18.47 5.50 -1.41
C PHE A 225 19.59 6.54 -1.35
N HIS A 226 20.77 6.27 -1.91
CA HIS A 226 21.92 7.17 -1.89
C HIS A 226 22.21 7.66 -0.46
N CYS A 227 22.40 6.70 0.45
CA CYS A 227 22.55 6.91 1.89
C CYS A 227 23.80 6.21 2.43
N ALA A 228 24.27 6.60 3.62
CA ALA A 228 25.43 6.02 4.28
C ALA A 228 25.14 5.74 5.76
N GLY A 229 25.63 4.59 6.24
CA GLY A 229 25.45 4.14 7.62
C GLY A 229 24.03 3.65 7.92
N PHE A 230 23.93 2.84 8.97
CA PHE A 230 22.65 2.33 9.47
C PHE A 230 22.60 2.48 11.00
N CYS A 231 21.51 3.09 11.48
CA CYS A 231 21.32 3.47 12.88
C CYS A 231 22.43 4.39 13.44
N TYR A 232 22.93 5.30 12.60
CA TYR A 232 24.00 6.20 13.00
C TYR A 232 23.47 7.31 13.92
N ARG A 233 24.15 7.54 15.05
CA ARG A 233 23.91 8.69 15.93
C ARG A 233 25.15 9.58 15.97
N PRO A 234 25.05 10.86 15.57
CA PRO A 234 26.18 11.76 15.67
C PRO A 234 26.60 11.95 17.13
N LEU A 235 27.90 11.82 17.38
CA LEU A 235 28.57 12.10 18.65
C LEU A 235 28.32 13.56 19.01
N GLY A 236 27.30 13.81 19.84
CA GLY A 236 26.83 15.17 20.18
C GLY A 236 25.31 15.30 20.25
N SER A 237 24.57 14.40 19.58
CA SER A 237 23.11 14.27 19.76
C SER A 237 22.71 13.20 20.78
N ALA A 238 23.68 12.57 21.45
CA ALA A 238 23.44 11.82 22.67
C ALA A 238 23.10 12.82 23.79
N GLY A 239 21.91 13.43 23.72
CA GLY A 239 21.31 14.07 24.89
C GLY A 239 21.32 13.06 26.04
N PRO A 240 21.44 13.51 27.30
CA PRO A 240 21.52 12.63 28.45
C PRO A 240 20.33 11.68 28.39
N ARG A 241 20.58 10.43 27.95
CA ARG A 241 19.60 9.35 28.04
C ARG A 241 19.35 9.25 29.52
N GLY A 242 18.18 9.77 29.95
CA GLY A 242 17.64 9.54 31.27
C GLY A 242 17.50 8.04 31.44
N GLN A 243 18.59 7.39 31.83
CA GLN A 243 18.57 6.17 32.59
C GLN A 243 17.95 6.56 33.94
N THR A 244 16.65 6.82 33.96
CA THR A 244 15.86 6.47 35.11
C THR A 244 15.89 4.95 35.13
N ALA A 245 16.96 4.41 35.70
CA ALA A 245 16.98 3.05 36.20
C ALA A 245 15.67 2.89 36.99
N PRO A 246 14.84 1.86 36.72
CA PRO A 246 13.71 1.59 37.56
C PRO A 246 14.27 1.29 38.96
N THR A 247 14.13 2.26 39.87
CA THR A 247 14.30 2.00 41.29
C THR A 247 13.22 1.00 41.66
N ASP A 248 13.64 -0.22 41.94
CA ASP A 248 12.84 -1.30 42.52
C ASP A 248 12.17 -0.81 43.81
N GLY A 249 10.95 -0.30 43.67
CA GLY A 249 10.02 -0.03 44.75
C GLY A 249 9.16 -1.27 44.97
N SER A 250 9.69 -2.22 45.73
CA SER A 250 8.92 -3.31 46.35
C SER A 250 7.77 -2.74 47.18
N ASN A 251 6.52 -3.01 46.77
CA ASN A 251 5.40 -3.46 47.62
C ASN A 251 4.05 -3.26 46.92
N SER A 252 3.42 -4.34 46.46
CA SER A 252 1.96 -4.50 46.56
C SER A 252 1.52 -5.92 46.15
N THR A 253 1.28 -6.73 47.18
CA THR A 253 0.37 -7.86 47.19
C THR A 253 -1.05 -7.45 46.77
N GLY A 254 -1.69 -8.18 45.86
CA GLY A 254 -3.12 -8.05 45.60
C GLY A 254 -3.51 -8.60 44.23
N GLY A 255 -4.11 -9.80 44.21
CA GLY A 255 -4.31 -10.60 43.01
C GLY A 255 -5.35 -10.09 42.01
N SER A 256 -5.30 -10.65 40.80
CA SER A 256 -6.51 -10.91 40.01
C SER A 256 -6.25 -11.98 38.96
N LEU A 257 -6.98 -13.08 39.10
CA LEU A 257 -7.16 -14.15 38.12
C LEU A 257 -8.00 -13.63 36.96
N ALA A 258 -7.44 -13.59 35.74
CA ALA A 258 -8.09 -13.96 34.47
C ALA A 258 -7.36 -13.32 33.28
N SER A 259 -6.68 -14.14 32.48
CA SER A 259 -6.83 -14.12 31.02
C SER A 259 -5.99 -15.24 30.43
N LEU A 260 -6.65 -16.37 30.21
CA LEU A 260 -6.12 -17.54 29.56
C LEU A 260 -6.73 -17.60 28.16
N ILE A 261 -6.08 -16.99 27.16
CA ILE A 261 -6.33 -17.31 25.76
C ILE A 261 -4.98 -17.54 25.08
N HIS A 262 -4.65 -18.82 24.96
CA HIS A 262 -3.59 -19.35 24.13
C HIS A 262 -3.84 -18.99 22.66
N SER A 263 -2.82 -18.47 21.99
CA SER A 263 -2.68 -18.56 20.54
C SER A 263 -1.25 -19.03 20.24
N GLY A 264 -1.16 -20.28 19.80
CA GLY A 264 0.08 -20.99 19.54
C GLY A 264 0.82 -20.42 18.34
N ALA A 265 1.90 -19.68 18.61
CA ALA A 265 2.92 -19.37 17.62
C ALA A 265 3.98 -20.48 17.64
N ARG A 266 4.06 -21.24 16.54
CA ARG A 266 5.16 -22.20 16.30
C ARG A 266 6.47 -21.40 16.21
N LYS A 267 7.28 -21.50 17.26
CA LYS A 267 8.61 -20.90 17.35
C LYS A 267 9.59 -21.71 16.50
N HIS A 268 9.81 -21.30 15.25
CA HIS A 268 10.94 -21.80 14.45
C HIS A 268 12.23 -21.33 15.13
N ARG A 269 12.93 -22.26 15.78
CA ARG A 269 14.18 -22.03 16.48
C ARG A 269 15.32 -22.12 15.46
N HIS A 270 15.65 -20.98 14.83
CA HIS A 270 16.90 -20.84 14.10
C HIS A 270 18.05 -20.82 15.13
N GLN A 271 18.87 -21.87 15.15
CA GLN A 271 20.12 -21.89 15.91
C GLN A 271 21.18 -21.19 15.06
N ASP A 272 21.29 -19.88 15.20
CA ASP A 272 22.39 -19.14 14.61
C ASP A 272 23.60 -19.26 15.54
N HIS A 273 24.62 -19.99 15.08
CA HIS A 273 25.95 -20.00 15.69
C HIS A 273 26.60 -18.63 15.48
N ILE A 274 26.25 -17.67 16.32
CA ILE A 274 26.91 -16.36 16.34
C ILE A 274 28.14 -16.50 17.23
N MET A 275 29.29 -16.47 16.57
CA MET A 275 30.58 -16.28 17.21
C MET A 275 30.51 -14.97 18.01
N PRO A 276 30.82 -14.95 19.31
CA PRO A 276 30.79 -13.73 20.11
C PRO A 276 31.87 -12.79 19.56
N LEU A 277 31.45 -11.79 18.79
CA LEU A 277 32.30 -10.71 18.33
C LEU A 277 32.73 -9.93 19.57
N ALA A 278 34.01 -10.04 19.92
CA ALA A 278 34.61 -9.26 21.00
C ALA A 278 34.48 -7.78 20.65
N LEU A 279 33.50 -7.12 21.27
CA LEU A 279 33.29 -5.69 21.22
C LEU A 279 34.54 -5.02 21.80
N ALA A 280 35.40 -4.49 20.93
CA ALA A 280 36.52 -3.68 21.35
C ALA A 280 35.95 -2.42 22.03
N THR A 281 35.95 -2.41 23.36
CA THR A 281 35.74 -1.23 24.18
C THR A 281 36.83 -0.23 23.84
N ALA A 282 36.53 0.69 22.93
CA ALA A 282 37.31 1.91 22.75
C ALA A 282 37.14 2.75 24.02
N SER A 283 38.00 2.49 24.99
CA SER A 283 38.18 3.32 26.18
C SER A 283 38.72 4.67 25.76
N SER A 284 37.83 5.62 25.51
CA SER A 284 38.16 7.03 25.41
C SER A 284 38.61 7.51 26.79
N SER A 285 39.90 7.42 27.06
CA SER A 285 40.55 8.03 28.22
C SER A 285 40.45 9.55 28.08
N SER A 286 39.42 10.12 28.70
CA SER A 286 39.27 11.54 28.94
C SER A 286 40.31 12.00 29.95
N SER A 287 41.46 12.44 29.46
CA SER A 287 42.49 13.11 30.25
C SER A 287 42.01 14.51 30.61
N SER A 288 41.33 14.65 31.74
CA SER A 288 41.00 15.95 32.34
C SER A 288 42.17 16.46 33.17
N ALA A 289 43.02 17.31 32.59
CA ALA A 289 43.95 18.14 33.34
C ALA A 289 44.23 19.43 32.55
N GLY A 290 43.93 20.59 33.16
CA GLY A 290 44.31 21.89 32.62
C GLY A 290 43.29 22.98 32.87
N ALA A 291 43.27 23.52 34.09
CA ALA A 291 42.59 24.77 34.42
C ALA A 291 43.43 25.98 33.96
N GLY A 292 42.75 27.03 33.48
CA GLY A 292 43.30 28.39 33.42
C GLY A 292 43.33 29.01 32.02
N GLY A 293 42.39 29.94 31.76
CA GLY A 293 42.45 30.79 30.57
C GLY A 293 41.08 31.27 30.11
N ALA A 294 40.49 32.23 30.82
CA ALA A 294 39.33 32.98 30.34
C ALA A 294 39.81 34.06 29.36
N ALA A 295 39.50 33.91 28.07
CA ALA A 295 39.56 35.00 27.09
C ALA A 295 38.62 34.70 25.90
N GLU A 296 37.66 35.62 25.72
CA GLU A 296 36.99 36.10 24.50
C GLU A 296 36.76 35.18 23.27
N ALA A 297 35.46 35.10 22.92
CA ALA A 297 34.94 35.29 21.56
C ALA A 297 35.56 34.46 20.42
N GLY A 298 35.29 33.15 20.43
CA GLY A 298 35.39 32.31 19.24
C GLY A 298 34.02 31.73 18.90
N VAL A 299 33.49 32.09 17.72
CA VAL A 299 32.27 31.51 17.12
C VAL A 299 32.28 30.00 17.36
N LEU A 300 31.36 29.54 18.22
CA LEU A 300 31.18 28.12 18.57
C LEU A 300 30.95 27.33 17.27
N GLY A 301 32.04 26.77 16.74
CA GLY A 301 32.04 25.92 15.57
C GLY A 301 31.09 24.77 15.84
N ARG A 302 29.91 24.81 15.20
CA ARG A 302 28.93 23.74 15.27
C ARG A 302 29.68 22.45 14.91
N PRO A 303 29.71 21.43 15.79
CA PRO A 303 30.43 20.20 15.51
C PRO A 303 29.92 19.67 14.18
N ILE A 304 30.81 19.60 13.18
CA ILE A 304 30.48 19.08 11.87
C ILE A 304 30.14 17.62 12.09
N THR A 305 28.85 17.28 12.04
CA THR A 305 28.36 15.92 12.15
C THR A 305 28.83 15.17 10.90
N LYS A 306 29.99 14.53 11.02
CA LYS A 306 30.59 13.76 9.93
C LYS A 306 29.86 12.42 9.84
N TYR A 307 29.07 12.24 8.77
CA TYR A 307 28.45 10.96 8.44
C TYR A 307 29.52 9.87 8.28
N PRO A 308 29.18 8.60 8.59
CA PRO A 308 30.08 7.50 8.30
C PRO A 308 30.28 7.38 6.78
N PRO A 309 31.45 6.89 6.32
CA PRO A 309 31.65 6.64 4.91
C PRO A 309 30.67 5.59 4.39
N THR A 310 30.35 5.69 3.10
CA THR A 310 29.63 4.66 2.36
C THR A 310 30.39 3.34 2.38
N LEU A 311 29.65 2.23 2.43
CA LEU A 311 30.18 0.88 2.54
C LEU A 311 30.49 0.27 1.16
N PHE A 312 29.61 0.48 0.18
CA PHE A 312 29.66 -0.20 -1.12
C PHE A 312 29.99 0.75 -2.29
N SER A 313 30.28 2.01 -1.98
CA SER A 313 30.62 3.07 -2.91
C SER A 313 31.53 4.12 -2.26
N ASP A 314 32.06 5.04 -3.06
CA ASP A 314 32.86 6.19 -2.60
C ASP A 314 32.09 7.53 -2.64
N ALA A 315 30.76 7.48 -2.81
CA ALA A 315 29.93 8.68 -2.98
C ALA A 315 29.73 9.50 -1.69
N ASN A 316 29.97 8.89 -0.53
CA ASN A 316 29.99 9.54 0.79
C ASN A 316 28.73 10.37 1.10
N TYR A 317 27.57 9.71 0.96
CA TYR A 317 26.27 10.33 1.13
C TYR A 317 26.03 10.90 2.55
N GLN A 318 25.28 12.00 2.64
CA GLN A 318 24.97 12.70 3.90
C GLN A 318 23.54 12.42 4.39
N ALA A 319 23.00 11.25 4.05
CA ALA A 319 21.70 10.77 4.51
C ALA A 319 21.89 9.40 5.15
N SER A 320 21.19 9.12 6.25
CA SER A 320 21.28 7.82 6.91
C SER A 320 20.31 6.81 6.28
N CYS A 321 20.76 5.56 6.12
CA CYS A 321 19.96 4.56 5.40
C CYS A 321 18.72 4.14 6.17
N GLU A 322 18.77 4.06 7.51
CA GLU A 322 17.57 3.76 8.30
C GLU A 322 16.51 4.85 8.17
N GLY A 323 16.91 6.13 8.08
CA GLY A 323 16.00 7.25 7.94
C GLY A 323 15.33 7.28 6.56
N MET A 324 16.08 6.99 5.49
CA MET A 324 15.54 6.89 4.14
C MET A 324 14.62 5.67 3.99
N ALA A 325 15.05 4.50 4.43
CA ALA A 325 14.24 3.28 4.43
C ALA A 325 12.94 3.44 5.26
N ALA A 326 13.00 4.12 6.42
CA ALA A 326 11.81 4.39 7.22
C ALA A 326 10.81 5.26 6.46
N ARG A 327 11.26 6.37 5.87
CA ARG A 327 10.38 7.27 5.10
C ARG A 327 9.77 6.56 3.90
N ASP A 328 10.56 5.74 3.22
CA ASP A 328 10.08 4.92 2.12
C ASP A 328 8.97 3.96 2.58
N MET A 329 9.19 3.20 3.68
CA MET A 329 8.16 2.34 4.27
C MET A 329 6.87 3.09 4.63
N LYS A 330 6.99 4.31 5.17
CA LYS A 330 5.84 5.13 5.56
C LYS A 330 5.11 5.71 4.35
N ASN A 331 5.85 6.23 3.37
CA ASN A 331 5.28 6.88 2.21
C ASN A 331 4.75 5.83 1.23
N PHE A 332 5.61 4.93 0.74
CA PHE A 332 5.22 3.96 -0.27
C PHE A 332 4.19 2.94 0.27
N ALA A 333 4.56 2.14 1.27
CA ALA A 333 3.65 1.10 1.77
C ALA A 333 2.44 1.69 2.53
N GLY A 334 2.62 2.83 3.19
CA GLY A 334 1.53 3.55 3.84
C GLY A 334 0.53 4.11 2.83
N ASP A 335 0.98 4.76 1.75
CA ASP A 335 0.11 5.30 0.71
C ASP A 335 -0.65 4.18 -0.01
N VAL A 336 0.00 3.05 -0.31
CA VAL A 336 -0.67 1.88 -0.88
C VAL A 336 -1.75 1.35 0.06
N GLY A 337 -1.47 1.29 1.37
CA GLY A 337 -2.44 0.94 2.40
C GLY A 337 -3.65 1.88 2.43
N PHE A 338 -3.42 3.20 2.48
CA PHE A 338 -4.49 4.19 2.48
C PHE A 338 -5.30 4.19 1.18
N GLN A 339 -4.64 4.10 0.03
CA GLN A 339 -5.31 4.03 -1.27
C GLN A 339 -6.23 2.80 -1.34
N THR A 340 -5.73 1.64 -0.91
CA THR A 340 -6.51 0.39 -0.88
C THR A 340 -7.71 0.50 0.08
N PHE A 341 -7.53 1.13 1.23
CA PHE A 341 -8.59 1.39 2.20
C PHE A 341 -9.72 2.25 1.60
N TYR A 342 -9.36 3.41 1.03
CA TYR A 342 -10.34 4.32 0.44
C TYR A 342 -11.01 3.72 -0.80
N GLN A 343 -10.27 2.97 -1.63
CA GLN A 343 -10.86 2.20 -2.72
C GLN A 343 -11.94 1.24 -2.20
N GLY A 344 -11.64 0.52 -1.12
CA GLY A 344 -12.62 -0.36 -0.46
C GLY A 344 -13.87 0.39 0.02
N ILE A 345 -13.70 1.55 0.67
CA ILE A 345 -14.81 2.42 1.10
C ILE A 345 -15.68 2.83 -0.10
N TYR A 346 -15.06 3.33 -1.18
CA TYR A 346 -15.81 3.78 -2.36
C TYR A 346 -16.62 2.65 -2.99
N LEU A 347 -16.09 1.43 -3.08
CA LEU A 347 -16.82 0.27 -3.59
C LEU A 347 -18.04 -0.06 -2.74
N VAL A 348 -17.91 -0.02 -1.41
CA VAL A 348 -19.05 -0.25 -0.50
C VAL A 348 -20.11 0.85 -0.65
N LEU A 349 -19.70 2.13 -0.70
CA LEU A 349 -20.63 3.24 -0.88
C LEU A 349 -21.40 3.17 -2.21
N ILE A 350 -20.71 2.85 -3.32
CA ILE A 350 -21.35 2.68 -4.63
C ILE A 350 -22.34 1.50 -4.60
N ALA A 351 -21.98 0.39 -3.97
CA ALA A 351 -22.89 -0.76 -3.87
C ALA A 351 -24.12 -0.46 -3.01
N ILE A 352 -23.98 0.31 -1.93
CA ILE A 352 -25.10 0.79 -1.12
C ILE A 352 -26.00 1.73 -1.95
N ALA A 353 -25.41 2.72 -2.63
CA ALA A 353 -26.14 3.68 -3.45
C ALA A 353 -26.92 2.99 -4.58
N THR A 354 -26.29 2.05 -5.29
CA THR A 354 -26.96 1.26 -6.34
C THR A 354 -28.07 0.37 -5.77
N GLY A 355 -27.92 -0.13 -4.54
CA GLY A 355 -28.97 -0.82 -3.80
C GLY A 355 -30.19 0.07 -3.56
N PHE A 356 -29.98 1.28 -3.04
CA PHE A 356 -31.07 2.25 -2.81
C PHE A 356 -31.75 2.69 -4.11
N LEU A 357 -30.99 2.97 -5.17
CA LEU A 357 -31.56 3.34 -6.47
C LEU A 357 -32.48 2.25 -7.02
N LYS A 358 -32.15 0.97 -6.79
CA LYS A 358 -33.05 -0.13 -7.15
C LYS A 358 -34.33 -0.16 -6.32
N LEU A 359 -34.24 0.06 -5.01
CA LEU A 359 -35.42 0.12 -4.15
C LEU A 359 -36.37 1.24 -4.59
N ILE A 360 -35.84 2.42 -4.91
CA ILE A 360 -36.64 3.54 -5.44
C ILE A 360 -37.28 3.15 -6.78
N GLY A 361 -36.54 2.49 -7.68
CA GLY A 361 -37.07 1.98 -8.93
C GLY A 361 -38.25 1.02 -8.76
N PHE A 362 -38.23 0.16 -7.74
CA PHE A 362 -39.36 -0.72 -7.42
C PHE A 362 -40.57 0.02 -6.86
N CYS A 363 -40.36 1.07 -6.06
CA CYS A 363 -41.44 1.90 -5.55
C CYS A 363 -42.15 2.64 -6.70
N VAL A 364 -41.40 3.32 -7.57
CA VAL A 364 -41.97 4.12 -8.67
C VAL A 364 -42.71 3.28 -9.71
N ARG A 365 -42.22 2.06 -10.00
CA ARG A 365 -42.85 1.20 -11.01
C ARG A 365 -44.20 0.63 -10.55
N LYS A 366 -44.41 0.50 -9.24
CA LYS A 366 -45.65 -0.03 -8.68
C LYS A 366 -46.82 0.94 -8.88
N ASP A 367 -46.56 2.24 -8.85
CA ASP A 367 -47.60 3.27 -9.01
C ASP A 367 -48.16 3.27 -10.44
N GLN A 368 -47.33 3.01 -11.46
CA GLN A 368 -47.77 2.93 -12.86
C GLN A 368 -48.70 1.75 -13.14
N GLU A 369 -48.50 0.61 -12.47
CA GLU A 369 -49.38 -0.55 -12.62
C GLU A 369 -50.73 -0.35 -11.92
N ALA A 370 -50.77 0.46 -10.86
CA ALA A 370 -52.01 0.82 -10.16
C ALA A 370 -52.87 1.77 -11.02
N ASP A 371 -52.26 2.78 -11.63
CA ASP A 371 -52.97 3.76 -12.47
C ASP A 371 -53.55 3.12 -13.75
N LEU A 372 -52.85 2.15 -14.36
CA LEU A 372 -53.36 1.47 -15.55
C LEU A 372 -54.57 0.54 -15.27
N LYS A 373 -54.78 0.15 -14.00
CA LYS A 373 -55.87 -0.74 -13.57
C LYS A 373 -57.06 -0.01 -12.98
N ALA A 374 -57.01 1.30 -12.77
CA ALA A 374 -58.19 2.07 -12.37
C ALA A 374 -59.23 2.02 -13.52
N PRO A 375 -60.32 1.24 -13.40
CA PRO A 375 -61.33 1.17 -14.44
C PRO A 375 -62.08 2.49 -14.45
N GLY A 376 -62.20 3.11 -15.63
CA GLY A 376 -63.16 4.19 -15.84
C GLY A 376 -64.55 3.69 -15.46
N PHE A 377 -65.14 4.32 -14.44
CA PHE A 377 -66.54 4.20 -14.08
C PHE A 377 -67.45 4.73 -15.18
#